data_AF-A0ABD2YBT3-F1
#
_entry.id   AF-A0ABD2YBT3-F1
#
_cell.length_a   1.000
_cell.length_b   1.000
_cell.length_c   1.000
_cell.angle_alpha   90.00
_cell.angle_beta   90.00
_cell.angle_gamma   90.00
#
_symmetry.space_group_name_H-M   'P 1'
#
loop_
_entity.id
_entity.type
_entity.pdbx_description
1 polymer ?
#
loop_
_entity_poly.entity_id
_entity_poly.type
_entity_poly.pdbx_seq_one_letter_code
_entity_poly.pdbx_strand_id
1 'polypeptide(L)'
;MPTFFALINAFEEETVASGSVAQVHRATLRFRYPGKRGKPILVAVKVRHPGVGEAIRRDFILINLFAKVSQFIPTLKWMRLDESIQQFAVFMMSQVDLAREAANLNRFIYNFRRRKAVSFPRPLYPLVHPAVLVETYEHGESIRHYVDKPEGHGHLKSALAYIGTHAILKMLLVLLQLTF
;
A
#
# COMPACT_ATOMS: atom_id res chain seq x y z
N MET A 1 10.48 17.46 -8.77
CA MET A 1 11.29 17.19 -7.57
C MET A 1 11.68 18.44 -6.74
N PRO A 2 11.90 19.66 -7.28
CA PRO A 2 12.29 20.81 -6.44
C PRO A 2 11.20 21.31 -5.45
N THR A 3 9.93 21.01 -5.72
CA THR A 3 8.79 21.51 -4.93
C THR A 3 8.51 20.71 -3.65
N PHE A 4 8.99 19.47 -3.53
CA PHE A 4 8.68 18.59 -2.39
C PHE A 4 9.41 19.04 -1.11
N PHE A 5 10.73 19.22 -1.17
CA PHE A 5 11.54 19.62 -0.02
C PHE A 5 11.15 21.00 0.52
N ALA A 6 10.71 21.92 -0.34
CA ALA A 6 10.29 23.25 0.06
C ALA A 6 9.02 23.27 0.94
N LEU A 7 8.23 22.19 0.93
CA LEU A 7 6.98 22.06 1.68
C LEU A 7 7.15 21.29 3.01
N ILE A 8 8.22 20.50 3.14
CA ILE A 8 8.50 19.75 4.36
C ILE A 8 9.03 20.73 5.42
N ASN A 9 8.34 20.75 6.55
CA ASN A 9 8.79 21.51 7.71
C ASN A 9 9.59 20.65 8.70
N ALA A 10 9.24 19.37 8.81
CA ALA A 10 9.97 18.39 9.61
C ALA A 10 9.80 17.01 8.99
N PHE A 11 10.87 16.22 8.98
CA PHE A 11 10.89 14.84 8.49
C PHE A 11 11.59 13.97 9.54
N GLU A 12 10.94 12.90 9.97
CA GLU A 12 11.54 11.95 10.91
C GLU A 12 12.33 10.92 10.12
N GLU A 13 13.65 10.90 10.35
CA GLU A 13 14.55 9.95 9.68
C GLU A 13 14.25 8.51 10.10
N GLU A 14 13.83 8.31 11.35
CA GLU A 14 13.42 6.99 11.84
C GLU A 14 12.10 6.56 11.18
N THR A 15 12.08 5.34 10.65
CA THR A 15 10.90 4.80 9.97
C THR A 15 9.85 4.40 11.00
N VAL A 16 8.61 4.82 10.78
CA VAL A 16 7.45 4.35 11.57
C VAL A 16 7.14 2.89 11.27
N ALA A 17 7.37 2.47 10.03
CA ALA A 17 7.20 1.10 9.58
C ALA A 17 8.03 0.85 8.31
N SER A 18 8.38 -0.41 8.05
CA SER A 18 8.99 -0.84 6.80
C SER A 18 8.28 -2.07 6.26
N GLY A 19 7.83 -1.99 5.01
CA GLY A 19 7.25 -3.10 4.26
C GLY A 19 8.22 -3.63 3.21
N SER A 20 7.76 -4.59 2.40
CA SER A 20 8.58 -5.23 1.36
C SER A 20 8.97 -4.29 0.21
N VAL A 21 8.15 -3.30 -0.12
CA VAL A 21 8.37 -2.38 -1.25
C VAL A 21 8.87 -1.01 -0.80
N ALA A 22 8.43 -0.54 0.36
CA ALA A 22 8.64 0.83 0.80
C ALA A 22 8.76 0.92 2.33
N GLN A 23 9.46 1.96 2.76
CA GLN A 23 9.51 2.41 4.15
C GLN A 23 8.61 3.62 4.35
N VAL A 24 8.08 3.77 5.56
CA VAL A 24 7.13 4.83 5.92
C VAL A 24 7.77 5.74 6.97
N HIS A 25 7.80 7.03 6.67
CA HIS A 25 8.29 8.07 7.57
C HIS A 25 7.16 8.99 7.98
N ARG A 26 7.24 9.52 9.20
CA ARG A 26 6.36 10.60 9.63
C ARG A 26 6.97 11.93 9.22
N ALA A 27 6.15 12.84 8.70
CA ALA A 27 6.60 14.18 8.36
C ALA A 27 5.51 15.21 8.65
N THR A 28 5.90 16.47 8.70
CA THR A 28 4.99 17.61 8.81
C THR A 28 5.17 18.52 7.60
N LEU A 29 4.08 18.78 6.88
CA LEU A 29 4.05 19.73 5.76
C LEU A 29 3.58 21.10 6.23
N ARG A 30 4.11 22.17 5.62
CA ARG A 30 3.58 23.53 5.75
C ARG A 30 3.23 24.10 4.38
N PHE A 31 1.93 24.26 4.13
CA PHE A 31 1.45 24.98 2.96
C PHE A 31 1.63 26.49 3.17
N ARG A 32 2.46 27.11 2.33
CA ARG A 32 2.59 28.56 2.27
C ARG A 32 1.68 29.08 1.17
N TYR A 33 0.62 29.78 1.55
CA TYR A 33 -0.13 30.62 0.62
C TYR A 33 0.36 32.06 0.79
N PRO A 34 0.52 32.84 -0.30
CA PRO A 34 0.83 34.26 -0.19
C PRO A 34 -0.15 34.95 0.77
N GLY A 35 0.37 35.56 1.84
CA GLY A 35 -0.44 36.28 2.83
C GLY A 35 -1.11 35.44 3.93
N LYS A 36 -1.00 34.09 3.93
CA LYS A 36 -1.52 33.25 5.03
C LYS A 36 -0.55 32.13 5.40
N ARG A 37 -0.12 32.11 6.66
CA ARG A 37 0.58 30.95 7.25
C ARG A 37 -0.44 29.82 7.42
N GLY A 38 -0.32 28.76 6.61
CA GLY A 38 -1.12 27.54 6.76
C GLY A 38 -0.77 26.79 8.05
N LYS A 39 -1.75 26.08 8.63
CA LYS A 39 -1.48 25.17 9.74
C LYS A 39 -0.60 24.01 9.25
N PRO A 40 0.39 23.56 10.05
CA PRO A 40 1.16 22.37 9.72
C PRO A 40 0.24 21.14 9.65
N ILE A 41 0.51 20.23 8.71
CA ILE A 41 -0.27 19.00 8.51
C ILE A 41 0.66 17.81 8.69
N LEU A 42 0.26 16.87 9.56
CA LEU A 42 0.97 15.61 9.76
C LEU A 42 0.68 14.66 8.59
N VAL A 43 1.72 14.06 8.04
CA VAL A 43 1.66 13.18 6.87
C VAL A 43 2.48 11.91 7.07
N ALA A 44 2.10 10.86 6.36
CA ALA A 44 2.95 9.70 6.15
C ALA A 44 3.63 9.84 4.78
N VAL A 45 4.94 9.63 4.75
CA VAL A 45 5.76 9.65 3.52
C VAL A 45 6.28 8.23 3.29
N LYS A 46 5.71 7.56 2.30
CA LYS A 46 6.15 6.24 1.85
C LYS A 46 7.24 6.43 0.80
N VAL A 47 8.43 5.89 1.05
CA VAL A 47 9.59 5.95 0.17
C VAL A 47 9.92 4.54 -0.28
N ARG A 48 9.95 4.32 -1.59
CA ARG A 48 10.28 3.02 -2.17
C ARG A 48 11.71 2.61 -1.82
N HIS A 49 11.91 1.34 -1.47
CA HIS A 49 13.24 0.78 -1.25
C HIS A 49 14.10 0.88 -2.52
N PRO A 50 15.36 1.31 -2.41
CA PRO A 50 16.25 1.39 -3.56
C PRO A 50 16.49 -0.02 -4.13
N GLY A 51 16.42 -0.14 -5.45
CA GLY A 51 16.71 -1.40 -6.15
C GLY A 51 15.65 -2.49 -6.05
N VAL A 52 14.48 -2.24 -5.43
CA VAL A 52 13.45 -3.28 -5.26
C VAL A 52 12.90 -3.80 -6.60
N GLY A 53 12.78 -2.93 -7.62
CA GLY A 53 12.37 -3.35 -8.95
C GLY A 53 13.41 -4.26 -9.62
N GLU A 54 14.68 -3.95 -9.47
CA GLU A 54 15.79 -4.76 -9.96
C GLU A 54 15.89 -6.10 -9.22
N ALA A 55 15.66 -6.12 -7.91
CA ALA A 55 15.62 -7.34 -7.11
C ALA A 55 14.50 -8.27 -7.61
N ILE A 56 13.28 -7.76 -7.73
CA ILE A 56 12.13 -8.51 -8.26
C ILE A 56 12.42 -9.03 -9.68
N ARG A 57 13.01 -8.20 -10.55
CA ARG A 57 13.37 -8.62 -11.91
C ARG A 57 14.39 -9.77 -11.90
N ARG A 58 15.37 -9.76 -11.00
CA ARG A 58 16.35 -10.85 -10.86
C ARG A 58 15.69 -12.13 -10.38
N ASP A 59 14.77 -12.03 -9.41
CA ASP A 59 14.02 -13.19 -8.91
C ASP A 59 13.23 -13.85 -10.05
N PHE A 60 12.57 -13.05 -10.90
CA PHE A 60 11.84 -13.58 -12.05
C PHE A 60 12.72 -14.22 -13.13
N ILE A 61 13.97 -13.77 -13.29
CA ILE A 61 14.92 -14.46 -14.19
C ILE A 61 15.20 -15.88 -13.68
N LEU A 62 15.45 -16.03 -12.37
CA LEU A 62 15.71 -17.33 -11.75
C LEU A 62 14.47 -18.22 -11.81
N ILE A 63 13.31 -17.70 -11.42
CA ILE A 63 12.04 -18.44 -11.44
C ILE A 63 11.69 -18.90 -12.85
N ASN A 64 11.91 -18.07 -13.87
CA ASN A 64 11.68 -18.44 -15.26
C ASN A 64 12.66 -19.52 -15.76
N LEU A 65 13.89 -19.54 -15.26
CA LEU A 65 14.84 -20.63 -15.55
C LEU A 65 14.32 -21.96 -14.97
N PHE A 66 13.86 -21.96 -13.71
CA PHE A 66 13.24 -23.14 -13.09
C PHE A 66 11.97 -23.58 -13.83
N ALA A 67 11.14 -22.62 -14.29
CA ALA A 67 9.95 -22.91 -15.07
C ALA A 67 10.29 -23.68 -16.36
N LYS A 68 11.34 -23.26 -17.08
CA LYS A 68 11.80 -23.97 -18.28
C LYS A 68 12.26 -25.39 -17.98
N VAL A 69 13.01 -25.59 -16.89
CA VAL A 69 13.43 -26.94 -16.47
C VAL A 69 12.23 -27.81 -16.07
N SER A 70 11.23 -27.22 -15.43
CA SER A 70 10.02 -27.93 -15.00
C SER A 70 9.21 -28.50 -16.17
N GLN A 71 9.35 -27.95 -17.39
CA GLN A 71 8.68 -28.46 -18.59
C GLN A 71 9.14 -29.88 -18.97
N PHE A 72 10.33 -30.30 -18.53
CA PHE A 72 10.84 -31.66 -18.73
C PHE A 72 10.27 -32.67 -17.72
N ILE A 73 9.53 -32.21 -16.70
CA ILE A 73 8.88 -33.06 -15.70
C ILE A 73 7.41 -33.21 -16.10
N PRO A 74 6.95 -34.41 -16.54
CA PRO A 74 5.60 -34.61 -17.06
C PRO A 74 4.49 -34.18 -16.10
N THR A 75 4.71 -34.38 -14.79
CA THR A 75 3.79 -33.98 -13.72
C THR A 75 3.75 -32.48 -13.45
N LEU A 76 4.61 -31.66 -14.05
CA LEU A 76 4.56 -30.20 -13.90
C LEU A 76 4.12 -29.49 -15.19
N LYS A 77 4.20 -30.18 -16.34
CA LYS A 77 3.84 -29.63 -17.65
C LYS A 77 2.39 -29.13 -17.75
N TRP A 78 1.45 -29.83 -17.12
CA TRP A 78 0.02 -29.44 -17.08
C TRP A 78 -0.27 -28.16 -16.29
N MET A 79 0.66 -27.70 -15.44
CA MET A 79 0.46 -26.50 -14.62
C MET A 79 0.76 -25.19 -15.37
N ARG A 80 1.30 -25.22 -16.60
CA ARG A 80 1.62 -24.03 -17.42
C ARG A 80 2.35 -22.95 -16.59
N LEU A 81 3.40 -23.40 -15.89
CA LEU A 81 4.11 -22.57 -14.92
C LEU A 81 4.72 -21.31 -15.54
N ASP A 82 5.17 -21.40 -16.79
CA ASP A 82 5.68 -20.27 -17.58
C ASP A 82 4.65 -19.12 -17.68
N GLU A 83 3.42 -19.42 -18.07
CA GLU A 83 2.35 -18.42 -18.17
C GLU A 83 1.97 -17.86 -16.79
N SER A 84 1.85 -18.74 -15.80
CA SER A 84 1.53 -18.35 -14.41
C SER A 84 2.58 -17.41 -13.83
N ILE A 85 3.87 -17.69 -14.09
CA ILE A 85 5.00 -16.86 -13.65
C ILE A 85 5.01 -15.52 -14.37
N GLN A 86 4.70 -15.48 -15.67
CA GLN A 86 4.62 -14.20 -16.40
C GLN A 86 3.52 -13.29 -15.84
N GLN A 87 2.32 -13.83 -15.57
CA GLN A 87 1.24 -13.05 -14.96
C GLN A 87 1.60 -12.59 -13.54
N PHE A 88 2.22 -13.49 -12.76
CA PHE A 88 2.70 -13.13 -11.43
C PHE A 88 3.79 -12.05 -11.47
N ALA A 89 4.67 -12.06 -12.48
CA ALA A 89 5.68 -11.03 -12.67
C ALA A 89 5.09 -9.66 -12.96
N VAL A 90 4.10 -9.60 -13.85
CA VAL A 90 3.37 -8.35 -14.14
C VAL A 90 2.69 -7.83 -12.88
N PHE A 91 2.04 -8.71 -12.12
CA PHE A 91 1.39 -8.35 -10.86
C PHE A 91 2.41 -7.80 -9.84
N MET A 92 3.51 -8.51 -9.60
CA MET A 92 4.54 -8.11 -8.63
C MET A 92 5.22 -6.81 -9.02
N MET A 93 5.56 -6.63 -10.30
CA MET A 93 6.13 -5.36 -10.79
C MET A 93 5.16 -4.19 -10.63
N SER A 94 3.85 -4.44 -10.72
CA SER A 94 2.85 -3.40 -10.50
C SER A 94 2.79 -2.88 -9.05
N GLN A 95 3.32 -3.63 -8.07
CA GLN A 95 3.40 -3.20 -6.67
C GLN A 95 4.55 -2.19 -6.42
N VAL A 96 5.51 -2.09 -7.34
CA VAL A 96 6.72 -1.25 -7.21
C VAL A 96 6.44 0.23 -7.49
N ASP A 97 5.26 0.55 -8.05
CA ASP A 97 4.85 1.91 -8.38
C ASP A 97 3.85 2.44 -7.33
N LEU A 98 4.36 3.31 -6.43
CA LEU A 98 3.55 3.92 -5.37
C LEU A 98 2.45 4.85 -5.90
N ALA A 99 2.51 5.32 -7.15
CA ALA A 99 1.42 6.08 -7.75
C ALA A 99 0.18 5.21 -7.99
N ARG A 100 0.36 3.90 -8.22
CA ARG A 100 -0.74 2.93 -8.31
C ARG A 100 -1.39 2.74 -6.95
N GLU A 101 -0.62 2.70 -5.87
CA GLU A 101 -1.15 2.66 -4.50
C GLU A 101 -2.02 3.90 -4.23
N ALA A 102 -1.55 5.10 -4.59
CA ALA A 102 -2.34 6.32 -4.47
C ALA A 102 -3.67 6.27 -5.26
N ALA A 103 -3.64 5.76 -6.49
CA ALA A 103 -4.85 5.57 -7.28
C ALA A 103 -5.82 4.57 -6.62
N ASN A 104 -5.31 3.49 -6.06
CA ASN A 104 -6.11 2.50 -5.32
C ASN A 104 -6.71 3.11 -4.05
N LEU A 105 -5.96 3.91 -3.28
CA LEU A 105 -6.48 4.64 -2.13
C LEU A 105 -7.64 5.57 -2.51
N ASN A 106 -7.53 6.32 -3.61
CA ASN A 106 -8.64 7.14 -4.09
C ASN A 106 -9.87 6.31 -4.45
N ARG A 107 -9.69 5.14 -5.07
CA ARG A 107 -10.79 4.21 -5.35
C ARG A 107 -11.43 3.70 -4.05
N PHE A 108 -10.63 3.35 -3.05
CA PHE A 108 -11.13 2.93 -1.74
C PHE A 108 -11.92 4.04 -1.05
N ILE A 109 -11.39 5.26 -1.00
CA ILE A 109 -12.08 6.43 -0.44
C ILE A 109 -13.44 6.61 -1.11
N TYR A 110 -13.49 6.57 -2.44
CA TYR A 110 -14.73 6.69 -3.18
C TYR A 110 -15.71 5.55 -2.88
N ASN A 111 -15.25 4.30 -2.94
CA ASN A 111 -16.07 3.12 -2.70
C ASN A 111 -16.62 3.08 -1.27
N PHE A 112 -15.87 3.57 -0.29
CA PHE A 112 -16.23 3.57 1.12
C PHE A 112 -16.87 4.86 1.64
N ARG A 113 -17.06 5.90 0.80
CA ARG A 113 -17.60 7.21 1.20
C ARG A 113 -18.91 7.21 2.02
N ARG A 114 -19.72 6.15 1.92
CA ARG A 114 -20.99 5.97 2.67
C ARG A 114 -20.84 5.18 3.99
N ARG A 115 -19.65 4.67 4.32
CA ARG A 115 -19.38 3.88 5.53
C ARG A 115 -18.47 4.66 6.47
N LYS A 116 -19.04 5.23 7.54
CA LYS A 116 -18.28 6.03 8.53
C LYS A 116 -17.30 5.23 9.38
N ALA A 117 -17.49 3.91 9.49
CA ALA A 117 -16.65 3.04 10.32
C ALA A 117 -15.29 2.68 9.69
N VAL A 118 -15.05 3.05 8.43
CA VAL A 118 -13.81 2.73 7.71
C VAL A 118 -13.33 3.98 6.98
N SER A 119 -12.11 4.42 7.29
CA SER A 119 -11.40 5.50 6.61
C SER A 119 -10.12 4.98 5.96
N PHE A 120 -9.59 5.75 5.01
CA PHE A 120 -8.34 5.46 4.32
C PHE A 120 -7.47 6.74 4.31
N PRO A 121 -6.14 6.60 4.36
CA PRO A 121 -5.24 7.71 4.12
C PRO A 121 -5.54 8.39 2.78
N ARG A 122 -5.51 9.72 2.76
CA ARG A 122 -5.76 10.52 1.55
C ARG A 122 -4.43 10.89 0.89
N PRO A 123 -4.15 10.44 -0.34
CA PRO A 123 -2.99 10.88 -1.11
C PRO A 123 -3.01 12.40 -1.31
N LEU A 124 -1.86 13.05 -1.12
CA LEU A 124 -1.72 14.49 -1.26
C LEU A 124 -1.07 14.85 -2.59
N TYR A 125 -1.86 15.28 -3.56
CA TYR A 125 -1.34 15.77 -4.84
C TYR A 125 -0.82 17.21 -4.71
N PRO A 126 0.26 17.59 -5.41
CA PRO A 126 1.01 16.81 -6.41
C PRO A 126 2.17 15.95 -5.83
N LEU A 127 2.15 15.60 -4.55
CA LEU A 127 3.23 14.87 -3.85
C LEU A 127 3.09 13.34 -4.00
N VAL A 128 2.66 12.89 -5.17
CA VAL A 128 2.51 11.47 -5.54
C VAL A 128 3.43 11.18 -6.72
N HIS A 129 4.31 10.21 -6.56
CA HIS A 129 5.32 9.81 -7.55
C HIS A 129 5.57 8.29 -7.45
N PRO A 130 5.98 7.59 -8.53
CA PRO A 130 6.22 6.15 -8.47
C PRO A 130 7.18 5.66 -7.38
N ALA A 131 8.10 6.53 -6.94
CA ALA A 131 9.06 6.22 -5.88
C ALA A 131 8.71 6.82 -4.50
N VAL A 132 7.74 7.75 -4.43
CA VAL A 132 7.36 8.44 -3.18
C VAL A 132 5.86 8.73 -3.17
N LEU A 133 5.18 8.35 -2.09
CA LEU A 133 3.77 8.65 -1.86
C LEU A 133 3.62 9.40 -0.53
N VAL A 134 3.06 10.62 -0.60
CA VAL A 134 2.63 11.36 0.59
C VAL A 134 1.13 11.25 0.77
N GLU A 135 0.71 10.90 1.97
CA GLU A 135 -0.70 10.76 2.34
C GLU A 135 -0.98 11.33 3.74
N THR A 136 -2.25 11.53 4.09
CA THR A 136 -2.63 11.92 5.46
C THR A 136 -2.15 10.88 6.46
N TYR A 137 -1.66 11.35 7.60
CA TYR A 137 -1.31 10.46 8.70
C TYR A 137 -2.59 10.05 9.45
N GLU A 138 -2.88 8.76 9.50
CA GLU A 138 -4.03 8.21 10.23
C GLU A 138 -3.58 7.74 11.63
N HIS A 139 -4.20 8.30 12.67
CA HIS A 139 -3.93 7.89 14.05
C HIS A 139 -4.77 6.66 14.40
N GLY A 140 -4.14 5.68 15.05
CA GLY A 140 -4.86 4.51 15.53
C GLY A 140 -3.94 3.52 16.24
N GLU A 141 -4.55 2.58 16.93
CA GLU A 141 -3.87 1.44 17.52
C GLU A 141 -3.89 0.26 16.54
N SER A 142 -2.78 -0.48 16.49
CA SER A 142 -2.68 -1.66 15.65
C SER A 142 -3.68 -2.73 16.12
N ILE A 143 -4.39 -3.34 15.16
CA ILE A 143 -5.30 -4.46 15.43
C ILE A 143 -4.60 -5.62 16.17
N ARG A 144 -3.28 -5.78 15.98
CA ARG A 144 -2.46 -6.80 16.69
C ARG A 144 -2.57 -6.69 18.20
N HIS A 145 -2.69 -5.47 18.75
CA HIS A 145 -2.89 -5.26 20.18
C HIS A 145 -4.08 -6.05 20.75
N TYR A 146 -5.14 -6.17 19.95
CA TYR A 146 -6.38 -6.84 20.32
C TYR A 146 -6.40 -8.32 19.94
N VAL A 147 -5.63 -8.73 18.94
CA VAL A 147 -5.54 -10.13 18.51
C VAL A 147 -4.60 -10.92 19.41
N ASP A 148 -3.45 -10.35 19.78
CA ASP A 148 -2.40 -11.05 20.50
C ASP A 148 -2.71 -11.25 22.01
N LYS A 149 -3.69 -10.52 22.53
CA LYS A 149 -4.15 -10.64 23.93
C LYS A 149 -5.49 -11.38 23.97
N PRO A 150 -5.53 -12.67 24.33
CA PRO A 150 -6.77 -13.46 24.34
C PRO A 150 -7.80 -12.93 25.35
N GLU A 151 -7.37 -12.34 26.47
CA GLU A 151 -8.25 -11.82 27.52
C GLU A 151 -8.62 -10.35 27.33
N GLY A 152 -9.88 -10.00 27.64
CA GLY A 152 -10.42 -8.64 27.60
C GLY A 152 -10.93 -8.17 26.23
N HIS A 153 -11.60 -7.00 26.23
CA HIS A 153 -12.11 -6.30 25.04
C HIS A 153 -13.11 -7.06 24.16
N GLY A 154 -13.87 -8.03 24.70
CA GLY A 154 -14.80 -8.88 23.92
C GLY A 154 -15.73 -8.10 23.00
N HIS A 155 -16.34 -7.02 23.48
CA HIS A 155 -17.19 -6.16 22.65
C HIS A 155 -16.43 -5.47 21.50
N LEU A 156 -15.21 -5.00 21.75
CA LEU A 156 -14.39 -4.33 20.73
C LEU A 156 -13.88 -5.33 19.69
N LYS A 157 -13.46 -6.53 20.10
CA LYS A 157 -13.06 -7.62 19.21
C LYS A 157 -14.19 -8.00 18.25
N SER A 158 -15.40 -8.18 18.79
CA SER A 158 -16.59 -8.47 17.98
C SER A 158 -16.92 -7.34 17.02
N ALA A 159 -16.83 -6.08 17.47
CA ALA A 159 -17.05 -4.92 16.60
C ALA A 159 -16.01 -4.84 15.47
N LEU A 160 -14.73 -5.06 15.78
CA LEU A 160 -13.63 -5.07 14.81
C LEU A 160 -13.79 -6.21 13.80
N ALA A 161 -14.14 -7.42 14.25
CA ALA A 161 -14.43 -8.56 13.38
C ALA A 161 -15.62 -8.29 12.46
N TYR A 162 -16.69 -7.67 12.99
CA TYR A 162 -17.86 -7.28 12.22
C TYR A 162 -17.49 -6.24 11.14
N ILE A 163 -16.81 -5.16 11.52
CA ILE A 163 -16.37 -4.10 10.59
C ILE A 163 -15.42 -4.67 9.52
N GLY A 164 -14.42 -5.45 9.94
CA GLY A 164 -13.42 -6.07 9.07
C GLY A 164 -14.05 -7.02 8.05
N THR A 165 -14.90 -7.94 8.51
CA THR A 165 -15.62 -8.88 7.62
C THR A 165 -16.44 -8.14 6.58
N HIS A 166 -17.21 -7.12 6.98
CA HIS A 166 -18.02 -6.33 6.04
C HIS A 166 -17.16 -5.50 5.08
N ALA A 167 -16.01 -5.00 5.53
CA ALA A 167 -15.07 -4.29 4.68
C ALA A 167 -14.49 -5.22 3.60
N ILE A 168 -14.03 -6.43 3.99
CA ILE A 168 -13.51 -7.44 3.07
C ILE A 168 -14.58 -7.88 2.07
N LEU A 169 -15.79 -8.20 2.54
CA LEU A 169 -16.90 -8.57 1.65
C LEU A 169 -17.22 -7.47 0.64
N LYS A 170 -17.24 -6.22 1.09
CA LYS A 170 -17.45 -5.08 0.18
C LYS A 170 -16.31 -4.94 -0.82
N MET A 171 -15.06 -5.13 -0.39
CA MET A 171 -13.91 -5.11 -1.29
C MET A 171 -14.05 -6.19 -2.35
N LEU A 172 -14.32 -7.44 -1.97
CA LEU A 172 -14.49 -8.55 -2.91
C LEU A 172 -15.64 -8.28 -3.89
N LEU A 173 -16.83 -7.96 -3.38
CA LEU A 173 -18.04 -7.85 -4.22
C LEU A 173 -18.07 -6.61 -5.11
N VAL A 174 -17.45 -5.51 -4.68
CA VAL A 174 -17.49 -4.22 -5.42
C VAL A 174 -16.25 -4.01 -6.29
N LEU A 175 -15.06 -4.54 -5.93
CA LEU A 175 -13.90 -4.47 -6.83
C LEU A 175 -14.01 -5.43 -8.00
N LEU A 176 -14.64 -6.60 -7.83
CA LEU A 176 -14.84 -7.57 -8.92
C LEU A 176 -15.75 -7.03 -10.05
N GLN A 177 -16.61 -6.05 -9.77
CA GLN A 177 -17.52 -5.46 -10.76
C GLN A 177 -16.89 -4.34 -11.63
N LEU A 178 -15.62 -3.98 -11.42
CA LEU A 178 -14.93 -2.93 -12.18
C LEU A 178 -13.78 -3.45 -13.04
N THR A 179 -13.71 -4.77 -13.24
CA THR A 179 -12.66 -5.43 -14.05
C THR A 179 -13.22 -6.40 -15.12
N PHE A 180 -14.52 -6.33 -15.41
CA PHE A 180 -15.16 -6.93 -16.59
C PHE A 180 -15.99 -5.88 -17.32
#